data_AF-A0A4V5TNH8-F1
#
_entry.id   AF-A0A4V5TNH8-F1
#
_cell.length_a   1.000
_cell.length_b   1.000
_cell.length_c   1.000
_cell.angle_alpha   90.00
_cell.angle_beta   90.00
_cell.angle_gamma   90.00
#
_symmetry.space_group_name_H-M   'P 1'
#
loop_
_entity.id
_entity.type
_entity.pdbx_description
1 polymer ?
#
loop_
_entity_poly.entity_id
_entity_poly.type
_entity_poly.pdbx_seq_one_letter_code
_entity_poly.pdbx_strand_id
1 'polypeptide(L)'
;NEEFEIIHPQYSFIRGLTHIEFYTEPTHESAHVKNTVVVPPGGIDRSPCGTGTSAKLAVLYANQKIEVDEEFIHESIVGSLFKGCVINTTSVENIEAVVTKITGSAWLMGMHRF
;
A
#
# COMPACT_ATOMS: atom_id res chain seq x y z
N ASN A 1 10.17 -7.99 14.17
CA ASN A 1 9.68 -9.37 14.37
C ASN A 1 10.23 -10.04 15.61
N GLU A 2 11.29 -9.53 16.27
CA GLU A 2 11.75 -10.06 17.56
C GLU A 2 10.92 -9.53 18.75
N GLU A 3 10.54 -8.24 18.72
CA GLU A 3 9.82 -7.59 19.82
C GLU A 3 8.29 -7.72 19.75
N PHE A 4 7.73 -7.77 18.54
CA PHE A 4 6.28 -7.76 18.33
C PHE A 4 5.83 -8.95 17.50
N GLU A 5 4.77 -9.61 17.99
CA GLU A 5 4.07 -10.67 17.27
C GLU A 5 2.90 -10.05 16.47
N ILE A 6 3.02 -10.08 15.14
CA ILE A 6 2.01 -9.56 14.21
C ILE A 6 1.42 -10.75 13.49
N ILE A 7 0.11 -11.01 13.65
CA ILE A 7 -0.58 -12.14 13.04
C ILE A 7 -1.91 -11.63 12.48
N HIS A 8 -2.24 -12.01 11.25
CA HIS A 8 -3.55 -11.72 10.69
C HIS A 8 -4.65 -12.49 11.45
N PRO A 9 -5.75 -11.82 11.87
CA PRO A 9 -6.75 -12.42 12.76
C PRO A 9 -7.42 -13.68 12.20
N GLN A 10 -7.67 -13.75 10.89
CA GLN A 10 -8.29 -14.92 10.24
C GLN A 10 -7.30 -15.93 9.65
N TYR A 11 -6.06 -15.50 9.41
CA TYR A 11 -5.11 -16.24 8.56
C TYR A 11 -3.76 -16.29 9.25
N SER A 12 -3.59 -17.23 10.17
CA SER A 12 -2.39 -17.33 11.02
C SER A 12 -1.07 -17.52 10.26
N PHE A 13 -1.11 -17.96 9.00
CA PHE A 13 0.06 -18.05 8.13
C PHE A 13 0.58 -16.68 7.66
N ILE A 14 -0.26 -15.63 7.70
CA ILE A 14 0.14 -14.25 7.47
C ILE A 14 0.65 -13.70 8.81
N ARG A 15 1.97 -13.82 9.01
CA ARG A 15 2.64 -13.47 10.26
C ARG A 15 3.92 -12.69 10.00
N GLY A 16 4.18 -11.70 10.86
CA GLY A 16 5.38 -10.87 10.87
C GLY A 16 5.29 -9.66 9.94
N LEU A 17 6.14 -8.68 10.21
CA LEU A 17 6.38 -7.54 9.35
C LEU A 17 7.29 -7.97 8.19
N THR A 18 6.78 -7.88 6.96
CA THR A 18 7.50 -8.28 5.74
C THR A 18 7.85 -7.12 4.82
N HIS A 19 7.23 -5.96 5.03
CA HIS A 19 7.38 -4.77 4.19
C HIS A 19 7.44 -3.53 5.10
N ILE A 20 8.27 -2.56 4.73
CA ILE A 20 8.41 -1.30 5.46
C ILE A 20 8.21 -0.16 4.47
N GLU A 21 7.14 0.62 4.67
CA GLU A 21 6.88 1.83 3.86
C GLU A 21 7.54 3.04 4.50
N PHE A 22 8.47 3.67 3.76
CA PHE A 22 8.97 5.00 4.05
C PHE A 22 8.26 5.99 3.15
N TYR A 23 7.83 7.13 3.69
CA TYR A 23 7.15 8.15 2.90
C TYR A 23 7.56 9.57 3.28
N THR A 24 7.37 10.49 2.34
CA THR A 24 7.72 11.91 2.44
C THR A 24 6.73 12.74 1.62
N GLU A 25 6.87 14.07 1.71
CA GLU A 25 6.21 15.00 0.80
C GLU A 25 6.44 14.61 -0.68
N PRO A 26 5.41 14.70 -1.52
CA PRO A 26 5.50 14.34 -2.93
C PRO A 26 6.39 15.30 -3.72
N THR A 27 6.90 14.81 -4.84
CA THR A 27 7.56 15.66 -5.85
C THR A 27 6.68 15.92 -7.07
N HIS A 28 5.71 15.04 -7.33
CA HIS A 28 4.71 15.23 -8.37
C HIS A 28 3.56 16.11 -7.85
N GLU A 29 3.17 17.15 -8.59
CA GLU A 29 2.19 18.16 -8.15
C GLU A 29 0.81 17.58 -7.78
N SER A 30 0.40 16.52 -8.46
CA SER A 30 -0.89 15.86 -8.19
C SER A 30 -0.81 14.72 -7.16
N ALA A 31 0.38 14.36 -6.68
CA ALA A 31 0.52 13.29 -5.70
C ALA A 31 0.23 13.83 -4.30
N HIS A 32 -0.29 12.97 -3.44
CA HIS A 32 -0.56 13.31 -2.04
C HIS A 32 0.65 12.95 -1.16
N VAL A 33 1.35 11.89 -1.52
CA VAL A 33 2.50 11.35 -0.78
C VAL A 33 3.45 10.69 -1.79
N LYS A 34 4.75 10.70 -1.48
CA LYS A 34 5.75 9.87 -2.13
C LYS A 34 6.26 8.80 -1.19
N ASN A 35 6.37 7.56 -1.64
CA ASN A 35 6.86 6.44 -0.84
C ASN A 35 7.95 5.61 -1.53
N THR A 36 8.55 4.75 -0.72
CA THR A 36 9.23 3.55 -1.16
C THR A 36 9.00 2.45 -0.16
N VAL A 37 8.85 1.22 -0.64
CA VAL A 37 8.67 0.05 0.22
C VAL A 37 9.92 -0.82 0.18
N VAL A 38 10.51 -1.04 1.35
CA VAL A 38 11.64 -1.96 1.53
C VAL A 38 11.12 -3.35 1.86
N VAL A 39 11.62 -4.33 1.10
CA VAL A 39 11.32 -5.76 1.25
C VAL A 39 12.60 -6.46 1.71
N PRO A 40 12.72 -6.88 2.97
CA PRO A 40 13.90 -7.58 3.47
C PRO A 40 14.22 -8.85 2.64
N PRO A 41 15.50 -9.17 2.40
CA PRO A 41 16.70 -8.54 2.97
C PRO A 41 17.26 -7.33 2.20
N GLY A 42 16.61 -6.83 1.14
CA GLY A 42 17.15 -5.69 0.38
C GLY A 42 16.41 -5.28 -0.89
N GLY A 43 15.22 -5.82 -1.14
CA GLY A 43 14.36 -5.36 -2.22
C GLY A 43 13.85 -3.94 -1.95
N ILE A 44 13.75 -3.15 -3.00
CA ILE A 44 13.08 -1.85 -2.97
C ILE A 44 12.01 -1.88 -4.05
N ASP A 45 10.76 -1.55 -3.71
CA ASP A 45 9.71 -1.42 -4.71
C ASP A 45 9.91 -0.12 -5.51
N ARG A 46 9.90 -0.26 -6.84
CA ARG A 46 10.00 0.87 -7.78
C ARG A 46 8.61 1.39 -8.15
N SER A 47 7.56 0.63 -7.86
CA SER A 47 6.19 1.13 -7.90
C SER A 47 5.83 1.79 -6.57
N PRO A 48 4.68 2.49 -6.48
CA PRO A 48 4.18 3.01 -5.20
C PRO A 48 3.75 1.91 -4.21
N CYS A 49 3.92 0.64 -4.58
CA CYS A 49 3.49 -0.56 -3.86
C CYS A 49 1.97 -0.64 -3.68
N GLY A 50 1.31 -1.56 -4.37
CA GLY A 50 -0.15 -1.68 -4.33
C GLY A 50 -0.68 -1.99 -2.92
N THR A 51 -0.10 -3.00 -2.27
CA THR A 51 -0.46 -3.38 -0.89
C THR A 51 -0.07 -2.31 0.13
N GLY A 52 1.08 -1.65 -0.05
CA GLY A 52 1.47 -0.48 0.76
C GLY A 52 0.45 0.66 0.66
N THR A 53 0.01 0.97 -0.57
CA THR A 53 -1.04 1.97 -0.82
C THR A 53 -2.37 1.58 -0.16
N SER A 54 -2.78 0.30 -0.21
CA SER A 54 -3.96 -0.19 0.52
C SER A 54 -3.82 -0.03 2.04
N ALA A 55 -2.65 -0.35 2.60
CA ALA A 55 -2.38 -0.17 4.03
C ALA A 55 -2.39 1.31 4.44
N LYS A 56 -1.82 2.19 3.60
CA LYS A 56 -1.84 3.65 3.77
C LYS A 56 -3.27 4.19 3.80
N LEU A 57 -4.11 3.77 2.84
CA LEU A 57 -5.52 4.13 2.78
C LEU A 57 -6.28 3.69 4.04
N ALA A 58 -6.04 2.46 4.52
CA ALA A 58 -6.64 1.98 5.77
C ALA A 58 -6.26 2.86 6.97
N VAL A 59 -4.99 3.25 7.08
CA VAL A 59 -4.52 4.15 8.15
C VAL A 59 -5.10 5.56 8.01
N LEU A 60 -5.19 6.10 6.80
CA LEU A 60 -5.79 7.41 6.56
C LEU A 60 -7.28 7.41 6.91
N TYR A 61 -8.00 6.37 6.52
CA TYR A 61 -9.43 6.21 6.80
C TYR A 61 -9.69 6.09 8.31
N ALA A 62 -8.94 5.23 9.00
CA ALA A 62 -9.04 5.08 10.45
C ALA A 62 -8.73 6.40 11.21
N ASN A 63 -7.92 7.27 10.62
CA ASN A 63 -7.61 8.60 11.16
C ASN A 63 -8.54 9.72 10.64
N GLN A 64 -9.61 9.39 9.91
CA GLN A 64 -10.56 10.36 9.33
C GLN A 64 -9.89 11.40 8.42
N LYS A 65 -8.84 11.00 7.70
CA LYS A 65 -8.08 11.85 6.76
C LYS A 65 -8.44 11.62 5.30
N ILE A 66 -9.30 10.65 5.02
CA ILE A 66 -9.81 10.35 3.70
C ILE A 66 -11.21 9.74 3.82
N GLU A 67 -12.11 10.08 2.91
CA GLU A 67 -13.46 9.54 2.86
C GLU A 67 -13.58 8.35 1.87
N VAL A 68 -14.72 7.67 1.90
CA VAL A 68 -15.07 6.67 0.88
C VAL A 68 -15.24 7.38 -0.46
N ASP A 69 -14.80 6.76 -1.55
CA ASP A 69 -14.81 7.30 -2.91
C ASP A 69 -13.90 8.51 -3.17
N GLU A 70 -13.10 8.94 -2.18
CA GLU A 70 -12.07 9.96 -2.36
C GLU A 70 -10.82 9.39 -3.04
N GLU A 71 -10.31 10.08 -4.07
CA GLU A 71 -9.11 9.66 -4.82
C GLU A 71 -7.82 10.03 -4.07
N PHE A 72 -6.96 9.04 -3.86
CA PHE A 72 -5.62 9.19 -3.34
C PHE A 72 -4.60 8.89 -4.44
N ILE A 73 -3.60 9.75 -4.61
CA ILE A 73 -2.52 9.58 -5.60
C ILE A 73 -1.21 9.35 -4.86
N HIS A 74 -0.61 8.18 -5.07
CA HIS A 74 0.62 7.75 -4.42
C HIS A 74 1.78 7.74 -5.43
N GLU A 75 2.85 8.46 -5.12
CA GLU A 75 4.06 8.53 -5.94
C GLU A 75 5.13 7.56 -5.44
N SER A 76 5.84 6.90 -6.34
CA SER A 76 6.98 6.03 -6.01
C SER A 76 8.32 6.78 -5.98
N ILE A 77 9.37 6.09 -5.52
CA ILE A 77 10.75 6.60 -5.54
C ILE A 77 11.25 6.99 -6.95
N VAL A 78 10.71 6.37 -8.01
CA VAL A 78 11.07 6.70 -9.42
C VAL A 78 10.04 7.61 -10.10
N GLY A 79 9.05 8.13 -9.37
CA GLY A 79 8.06 9.08 -9.88
C GLY A 79 6.86 8.45 -10.60
N SER A 80 6.70 7.12 -10.55
CA SER A 80 5.48 6.46 -11.04
C SER A 80 4.31 6.69 -10.09
N LEU A 81 3.08 6.67 -10.61
CA LEU A 81 1.87 6.98 -9.84
C LEU A 81 0.91 5.80 -9.81
N PHE A 82 0.30 5.59 -8.65
CA PHE A 82 -0.92 4.79 -8.47
C PHE A 82 -2.05 5.69 -8.00
N LYS A 83 -3.27 5.36 -8.45
CA LYS A 83 -4.51 5.92 -7.90
C LYS A 83 -5.11 4.89 -6.96
N GLY A 84 -5.38 5.29 -5.73
CA GLY A 84 -5.99 4.49 -4.69
C GLY A 84 -7.30 5.13 -4.23
N CYS A 85 -8.22 4.31 -3.73
CA CYS A 85 -9.49 4.79 -3.18
C CYS A 85 -10.03 3.76 -2.19
N VAL A 86 -10.62 4.21 -1.08
CA VAL A 86 -11.46 3.36 -0.22
C VAL A 86 -12.83 3.28 -0.88
N ILE A 87 -13.27 2.07 -1.22
CA ILE A 87 -14.54 1.86 -1.94
C ILE A 87 -15.64 1.30 -1.03
N ASN A 88 -15.28 0.76 0.14
CA ASN A 88 -16.24 0.28 1.13
C ASN A 88 -15.55 0.08 2.49
N THR A 89 -16.35 -0.01 3.56
CA THR A 89 -15.90 -0.51 4.87
C THR A 89 -16.41 -1.92 5.11
N THR A 90 -15.71 -2.64 5.99
CA THR A 90 -16.07 -3.99 6.40
C THR A 90 -15.49 -4.28 7.79
N SER A 91 -15.64 -5.52 8.27
CA SER A 91 -15.03 -5.96 9.52
C SER A 91 -14.41 -7.34 9.35
N VAL A 92 -13.28 -7.56 10.02
CA VAL A 92 -12.54 -8.82 10.05
C VAL A 92 -12.36 -9.20 11.52
N GLU A 93 -13.05 -10.23 12.00
CA GLU A 93 -13.04 -10.63 13.42
C GLU A 93 -13.31 -9.46 14.39
N ASN A 94 -14.31 -8.63 14.07
CA ASN A 94 -14.68 -7.41 14.81
C ASN A 94 -13.65 -6.25 14.75
N ILE A 95 -12.62 -6.37 13.91
CA ILE A 95 -11.69 -5.29 13.61
C ILE A 95 -12.22 -4.53 12.40
N GLU A 96 -12.36 -3.21 12.50
CA GLU A 96 -12.74 -2.35 11.39
C GLU A 96 -11.70 -2.46 10.26
N ALA A 97 -12.19 -2.62 9.03
CA ALA A 97 -11.37 -2.77 7.84
C ALA A 97 -11.97 -2.02 6.66
N VAL A 98 -11.15 -1.79 5.64
CA VAL A 98 -11.56 -1.12 4.40
C VAL A 98 -11.32 -2.02 3.19
N VAL A 99 -12.22 -1.91 2.22
CA VAL A 99 -11.99 -2.44 0.87
C VAL A 99 -11.41 -1.31 0.03
N THR A 100 -10.25 -1.54 -0.57
CA THR A 100 -9.54 -0.53 -1.38
C THR A 100 -9.46 -0.96 -2.83
N LYS A 101 -9.43 0.02 -3.73
CA LYS A 101 -9.20 -0.15 -5.16
C LYS A 101 -7.92 0.58 -5.54
N ILE A 102 -6.97 -0.14 -6.13
CA ILE A 102 -5.72 0.43 -6.63
C ILE A 102 -5.69 0.30 -8.15
N THR A 103 -5.41 1.41 -8.82
CA THR A 103 -5.27 1.50 -10.28
C THR A 103 -3.84 1.89 -10.62
N GLY A 104 -3.24 1.11 -11.51
CA GLY A 104 -1.92 1.34 -12.07
C GLY A 104 -1.88 0.95 -13.54
N SER A 105 -0.68 0.80 -14.08
CA SER A 105 -0.46 0.35 -15.45
C SER A 105 0.73 -0.59 -15.51
N ALA A 106 0.72 -1.50 -16.48
CA ALA A 106 1.78 -2.46 -16.71
C ALA A 106 2.01 -2.61 -18.22
N TRP A 107 3.23 -2.96 -18.61
CA TRP A 107 3.64 -3.08 -20.00
C TRP A 107 4.35 -4.41 -20.22
N LEU A 108 4.11 -5.03 -21.37
CA LEU A 108 4.88 -6.19 -21.81
C LEU A 108 6.32 -5.75 -22.07
N MET A 109 7.27 -6.26 -21.30
CA MET A 109 8.70 -5.90 -21.42
C MET A 109 9.53 -6.94 -22.18
N GLY A 110 9.01 -8.15 -22.36
CA GLY A 110 9.72 -9.23 -23.04
C GLY A 110 8.98 -10.56 -22.97
N MET A 111 9.39 -11.51 -23.79
CA MET A 111 8.96 -12.90 -23.75
C MET A 111 10.20 -13.77 -23.60
N HIS A 112 10.31 -14.50 -22.49
CA HIS A 112 11.49 -15.30 -22.15
C HIS A 112 11.16 -16.79 -22.18
N ARG A 113 12.12 -17.61 -22.61
CA ARG A 113 12.14 -19.06 -22.37
C ARG A 113 13.37 -19.34 -21.51
N PHE A 114 13.15 -19.59 -20.22
CA PHE A 114 14.17 -19.89 -19.24
C PHE A 114 14.57 -21.37 -19.26
#